data_AF-A0A7G9WG58-F1
#
_entry.id   AF-A0A7G9WG58-F1
#
_cell.length_a   1.000
_cell.length_b   1.000
_cell.length_c   1.000
_cell.angle_alpha   90.00
_cell.angle_beta   90.00
_cell.angle_gamma   90.00
#
_symmetry.space_group_name_H-M   'P 1'
#
loop_
_entity.id
_entity.type
_entity.pdbx_description
1 polymer ?
#
loop_
_entity_poly.entity_id
_entity_poly.type
_entity_poly.pdbx_seq_one_letter_code
_entity_poly.pdbx_strand_id
1 'polypeptide(L)'
;MDERILCEYIQGQSCEAYLALGAHHTSAYGQTGVRFTVYAPGAQNVFLIGEFSDWNAWQMQRTPEGFWSIFVASAQDGQMYKYRVQTAEGMFDRTDPFGFYAELRPATASRICSLDGFTWTDESWMQSRSKNYNQPLSIYEVHAGSWKMKEDAEDAQRFYTYDELIDTLLPYAKQQGFTHIELLPLTEHPLDASWGYQVSGYFAATSRYGTPQQLMHFVDCCHREGIGVIMDFVPAHFISDNYALSKFDGTYLYESAEPSLRNSEWGTVFFDFAKPHVISFLKSAADFWLTYYHFDGLRYDAVSRILYTCGEESRGINDAGVWFLRSTNYALQARHPSAMLIAEDSTNYLKVTAPVEYGGLGFDYKWDLGWMNDSLDYMQKRPQERPNFAKDITFSMSYFYSDIFLLPLSHDEVVHGKHTIIDKISGTYEEKFPQLRLFWLYMFTHPGKKLNFMGNELAEFKEWDENAALGWNLLTYPNHDAFHHFAQTLQEFCKAHPALYKNDYHPKSFEWMDLTNAGKCVFAYCRDSLDEPDREELYVVLNFSARPVMEYFLPVRETGTYAEIFSTDTPAFGGGGHRNPACETRRQGSRLGIYTDLPAFSGLVFQRKAECVSPEKGTAQHSSYTL
;
A
#
# COMPACT_ATOMS: atom_id res chain seq x y z
N MET A 1 0.19 -35.94 9.75
CA MET A 1 0.33 -34.59 10.35
C MET A 1 1.82 -34.36 10.48
N ASP A 2 2.35 -33.26 9.95
CA ASP A 2 3.80 -32.99 10.02
C ASP A 2 4.14 -32.46 11.43
N GLU A 3 4.72 -33.33 12.26
CA GLU A 3 5.10 -33.00 13.65
C GLU A 3 6.17 -31.89 13.71
N ARG A 4 6.99 -31.74 12.66
CA ARG A 4 8.01 -30.68 12.59
C ARG A 4 7.36 -29.30 12.59
N ILE A 5 6.36 -29.08 11.73
CA ILE A 5 5.67 -27.79 11.61
C ILE A 5 5.00 -27.40 12.94
N LEU A 6 4.39 -28.37 13.63
CA LEU A 6 3.77 -28.13 14.94
C LEU A 6 4.80 -27.77 16.02
N CYS A 7 5.98 -28.41 15.99
CA CYS A 7 7.09 -28.09 16.88
C CYS A 7 7.65 -26.69 16.61
N GLU A 8 7.86 -26.33 15.33
CA GLU A 8 8.29 -25.00 14.93
C GLU A 8 7.26 -23.93 15.30
N TYR A 9 5.96 -24.25 15.21
CA TYR A 9 4.87 -23.35 15.58
C TYR A 9 4.96 -22.94 17.05
N ILE A 10 5.04 -23.90 17.98
CA ILE A 10 5.17 -23.60 19.42
C ILE A 10 6.50 -22.93 19.79
N GLN A 11 7.52 -23.01 18.92
CA GLN A 11 8.83 -22.39 19.12
C GLN A 11 8.98 -20.99 18.48
N GLY A 12 7.96 -20.49 17.76
CA GLY A 12 8.03 -19.17 17.11
C GLY A 12 8.76 -19.15 15.76
N GLN A 13 9.00 -20.33 15.18
CA GLN A 13 9.87 -20.51 14.01
C GLN A 13 9.12 -20.81 12.72
N SER A 14 7.83 -21.18 12.80
CA SER A 14 7.09 -21.61 11.61
C SER A 14 6.62 -20.45 10.74
N CYS A 15 6.82 -20.57 9.42
CA CYS A 15 6.18 -19.74 8.39
C CYS A 15 5.03 -20.47 7.70
N GLU A 16 4.84 -21.76 7.97
CA GLU A 16 3.96 -22.65 7.20
C GLU A 16 2.97 -23.38 8.12
N ALA A 17 2.66 -22.80 9.29
CA ALA A 17 1.80 -23.43 10.29
C ALA A 17 0.41 -23.78 9.72
N TYR A 18 -0.03 -23.01 8.72
CA TYR A 18 -1.26 -23.22 7.96
C TYR A 18 -1.31 -24.56 7.21
N LEU A 19 -0.19 -25.27 6.98
CA LEU A 19 -0.19 -26.62 6.38
C LEU A 19 -0.55 -27.71 7.40
N ALA A 20 -0.34 -27.43 8.69
CA ALA A 20 -0.55 -28.38 9.78
C ALA A 20 -1.84 -28.08 10.58
N LEU A 21 -2.15 -26.81 10.79
CA LEU A 21 -3.32 -26.32 11.52
C LEU A 21 -4.45 -25.95 10.56
N GLY A 22 -5.70 -25.97 11.04
CA GLY A 22 -6.89 -25.73 10.23
C GLY A 22 -7.54 -27.01 9.71
N ALA A 23 -8.38 -26.88 8.69
CA ALA A 23 -9.07 -27.98 8.02
C ALA A 23 -8.40 -28.35 6.68
N HIS A 24 -7.91 -29.58 6.57
CA HIS A 24 -7.14 -30.04 5.41
C HIS A 24 -7.64 -31.36 4.86
N HIS A 25 -7.90 -31.40 3.55
CA HIS A 25 -8.16 -32.65 2.84
C HIS A 25 -6.95 -33.58 2.97
N THR A 26 -7.18 -34.83 3.37
CA THR A 26 -6.11 -35.81 3.58
C THR A 26 -6.64 -37.24 3.47
N SER A 27 -5.70 -38.20 3.48
CA SER A 27 -6.03 -39.63 3.54
C SER A 27 -5.53 -40.22 4.86
N ALA A 28 -6.43 -40.84 5.62
CA ALA A 28 -6.11 -41.51 6.88
C ALA A 28 -6.96 -42.78 7.03
N TYR A 29 -6.40 -43.82 7.65
CA TYR A 29 -7.10 -45.10 7.89
C TYR A 29 -7.73 -45.72 6.62
N GLY A 30 -7.10 -45.52 5.45
CA GLY A 30 -7.60 -46.01 4.16
C GLY A 30 -8.80 -45.26 3.59
N GLN A 31 -9.16 -44.09 4.15
CA GLN A 31 -10.26 -43.24 3.68
C GLN A 31 -9.75 -41.83 3.36
N THR A 32 -10.40 -41.17 2.41
CA THR A 32 -10.24 -39.74 2.15
C THR A 32 -11.22 -38.96 3.03
N GLY A 33 -10.81 -37.80 3.52
CA GLY A 33 -11.64 -36.94 4.35
C GLY A 33 -10.88 -35.67 4.75
N VAL A 34 -11.35 -35.02 5.81
CA VAL A 34 -10.75 -33.77 6.29
C VAL A 34 -10.15 -33.97 7.68
N ARG A 35 -8.90 -33.55 7.86
CA ARG A 35 -8.27 -33.42 9.18
C ARG A 35 -8.51 -32.00 9.69
N PHE A 36 -9.01 -31.88 10.90
CA PHE A 36 -9.13 -30.63 11.63
C PHE A 36 -8.10 -30.62 12.74
N THR A 37 -7.31 -29.56 12.85
CA THR A 37 -6.32 -29.42 13.92
C THR A 37 -6.28 -27.98 14.45
N VAL A 38 -6.38 -27.80 15.77
CA VAL A 38 -6.33 -26.49 16.42
C VAL A 38 -5.43 -26.51 17.66
N TYR A 39 -4.72 -25.42 17.91
CA TYR A 39 -3.91 -25.23 19.12
C TYR A 39 -4.73 -24.55 20.22
N ALA A 40 -4.99 -25.27 21.31
CA ALA A 40 -5.79 -24.78 22.44
C ALA A 40 -5.32 -25.44 23.75
N PRO A 41 -4.09 -25.14 24.20
CA PRO A 41 -3.46 -25.87 25.31
C PRO A 41 -4.20 -25.73 26.64
N GLY A 42 -4.84 -24.58 26.88
CA GLY A 42 -5.60 -24.26 28.09
C GLY A 42 -7.05 -24.78 28.11
N ALA A 43 -7.55 -25.32 27.00
CA ALA A 43 -8.89 -25.86 26.92
C ALA A 43 -9.02 -27.16 27.74
N GLN A 44 -10.19 -27.36 28.37
CA GLN A 44 -10.52 -28.61 29.06
C GLN A 44 -10.88 -29.71 28.06
N ASN A 45 -11.67 -29.37 27.05
CA ASN A 45 -12.05 -30.23 25.93
C ASN A 45 -12.24 -29.38 24.68
N VAL A 46 -11.99 -29.97 23.51
CA VAL A 46 -12.37 -29.38 22.23
C VAL A 46 -13.19 -30.39 21.44
N PHE A 47 -14.28 -29.91 20.89
CA PHE A 47 -15.17 -30.68 20.02
C PHE A 47 -15.22 -30.02 18.65
N LEU A 48 -15.33 -30.84 17.62
CA LEU A 48 -15.67 -30.39 16.28
C LEU A 48 -17.20 -30.42 16.11
N ILE A 49 -17.77 -29.34 15.60
CA ILE A 49 -19.17 -29.24 15.18
C ILE A 49 -19.22 -28.72 13.74
N GLY A 50 -20.15 -29.21 12.94
CA GLY A 50 -20.34 -28.71 11.58
C GLY A 50 -21.49 -29.41 10.86
N GLU A 51 -21.69 -29.08 9.59
CA GLU A 51 -22.77 -29.65 8.78
C GLU A 51 -22.67 -31.17 8.65
N PHE A 52 -21.46 -31.73 8.52
CA PHE A 52 -21.21 -33.18 8.45
C PHE A 52 -21.61 -33.96 9.71
N SER A 53 -21.89 -33.26 10.82
CA SER A 53 -22.35 -33.87 12.08
C SER A 53 -23.73 -33.38 12.51
N ASP A 54 -24.48 -32.67 11.65
CA ASP A 54 -25.70 -31.95 12.02
C ASP A 54 -25.49 -31.04 13.25
N TRP A 55 -24.31 -30.41 13.33
CA TRP A 55 -23.83 -29.59 14.46
C TRP A 55 -23.73 -30.32 15.81
N ASN A 56 -23.75 -31.66 15.80
CA ASN A 56 -23.45 -32.46 16.99
C ASN A 56 -21.95 -32.43 17.30
N ALA A 57 -21.61 -32.35 18.59
CA ALA A 57 -20.24 -32.21 19.07
C ALA A 57 -19.49 -33.55 19.05
N TRP A 58 -18.41 -33.61 18.26
CA TRP A 58 -17.52 -34.76 18.20
C TRP A 58 -16.20 -34.44 18.90
N GLN A 59 -15.85 -35.23 19.91
CA GLN A 59 -14.65 -35.02 20.74
C GLN A 59 -13.37 -35.13 19.90
N MET A 60 -12.48 -34.15 20.02
CA MET A 60 -11.16 -34.16 19.41
C MET A 60 -10.11 -34.79 20.34
N GLN A 61 -9.05 -35.35 19.75
CA GLN A 61 -7.94 -35.95 20.49
C GLN A 61 -6.88 -34.89 20.82
N ARG A 62 -6.47 -34.80 22.09
CA ARG A 62 -5.46 -33.85 22.59
C ARG A 62 -4.06 -34.47 22.58
N THR A 63 -3.07 -33.78 22.01
CA THR A 63 -1.65 -34.12 22.17
C THR A 63 -1.08 -33.51 23.47
N PRO A 64 0.04 -34.02 24.02
CA PRO A 64 0.66 -33.45 25.22
C PRO A 64 1.00 -31.95 25.10
N GLU A 65 1.33 -31.49 23.89
CA GLU A 65 1.70 -30.11 23.57
C GLU A 65 0.48 -29.18 23.49
N GLY A 66 -0.74 -29.71 23.50
CA GLY A 66 -1.97 -28.90 23.50
C GLY A 66 -2.64 -28.70 22.13
N PHE A 67 -2.26 -29.51 21.14
CA PHE A 67 -2.99 -29.58 19.86
C PHE A 67 -4.18 -30.52 19.99
N TRP A 68 -5.29 -30.16 19.36
CA TRP A 68 -6.50 -30.98 19.28
C TRP A 68 -6.74 -31.36 17.82
N SER A 69 -6.91 -32.64 17.54
CA SER A 69 -7.12 -33.12 16.16
C SER A 69 -8.21 -34.18 16.04
N ILE A 70 -8.88 -34.20 14.89
CA ILE A 70 -9.83 -35.25 14.48
C ILE A 70 -9.80 -35.39 12.95
N PHE A 71 -9.98 -36.63 12.46
CA PHE A 71 -10.18 -36.91 11.04
C PHE A 71 -11.65 -37.29 10.80
N VAL A 72 -12.27 -36.66 9.81
CA VAL A 72 -13.68 -36.88 9.45
C VAL A 72 -13.78 -37.29 7.99
N ALA A 73 -14.13 -38.55 7.75
CA ALA A 73 -14.29 -39.10 6.39
C ALA A 73 -15.51 -38.54 5.65
N SER A 74 -16.56 -38.14 6.37
CA SER A 74 -17.80 -37.60 5.78
C SER A 74 -17.76 -36.10 5.49
N ALA A 75 -16.70 -35.40 5.92
CA ALA A 75 -16.56 -33.97 5.73
C ALA A 75 -16.18 -33.67 4.28
N GLN A 76 -16.84 -32.67 3.69
CA GLN A 76 -16.70 -32.28 2.29
C GLN A 76 -16.33 -30.81 2.18
N ASP A 77 -15.70 -30.45 1.06
CA ASP A 77 -15.39 -29.06 0.73
C ASP A 77 -16.65 -28.19 0.72
N GLY A 78 -16.53 -26.94 1.13
CA GLY A 78 -17.62 -25.99 1.27
C GLY A 78 -18.47 -26.12 2.54
N GLN A 79 -18.36 -27.22 3.29
CA GLN A 79 -19.15 -27.41 4.50
C GLN A 79 -18.70 -26.50 5.65
N MET A 80 -19.67 -26.04 6.44
CA MET A 80 -19.44 -25.15 7.58
C MET A 80 -19.06 -25.92 8.84
N TYR A 81 -18.14 -25.35 9.63
CA TYR A 81 -17.70 -25.93 10.90
C TYR A 81 -17.23 -24.87 11.90
N LYS A 82 -17.18 -25.26 13.18
CA LYS A 82 -16.60 -24.51 14.30
C LYS A 82 -15.91 -25.46 15.28
N TYR A 83 -15.04 -24.91 16.11
CA TYR A 83 -14.55 -25.61 17.31
C TYR A 83 -15.40 -25.22 18.52
N ARG A 84 -16.05 -26.18 19.13
CA ARG A 84 -16.72 -26.00 20.42
C ARG A 84 -15.72 -26.27 21.54
N VAL A 85 -15.28 -25.20 22.20
CA VAL A 85 -14.19 -25.21 23.18
C VAL A 85 -14.75 -25.10 24.60
N GLN A 86 -14.45 -26.10 25.42
CA GLN A 86 -14.76 -26.10 26.84
C GLN A 86 -13.64 -25.44 27.63
N THR A 87 -13.97 -24.36 28.33
CA THR A 87 -13.05 -23.60 29.18
C THR A 87 -13.49 -23.66 30.64
N ALA A 88 -12.73 -23.05 31.54
CA ALA A 88 -13.16 -22.87 32.93
C ALA A 88 -14.38 -21.93 33.07
N GLU A 89 -14.62 -21.06 32.09
CA GLU A 89 -15.70 -20.06 32.10
C GLU A 89 -16.98 -20.60 31.43
N GLY A 90 -16.90 -21.64 30.59
CA GLY A 90 -18.05 -22.21 29.91
C GLY A 90 -17.71 -22.92 28.60
N MET A 91 -18.73 -23.13 27.78
CA MET A 91 -18.60 -23.71 26.44
C MET A 91 -18.79 -22.62 25.39
N PHE A 92 -17.86 -22.48 24.45
CA PHE A 92 -17.87 -21.43 23.44
C PHE A 92 -17.64 -22.02 22.05
N ASP A 93 -18.39 -21.57 21.05
CA ASP A 93 -18.18 -21.94 19.65
C ASP A 93 -17.24 -20.92 19.00
N ARG A 94 -16.09 -21.40 18.53
CA ARG A 94 -15.01 -20.61 17.96
C ARG A 94 -14.88 -20.89 16.46
N THR A 95 -14.64 -19.84 15.67
CA THR A 95 -14.15 -19.97 14.29
C THR A 95 -12.74 -20.55 14.31
N ASP A 96 -12.32 -21.19 13.23
CA ASP A 96 -10.98 -21.73 13.07
C ASP A 96 -9.96 -20.60 12.90
N PRO A 97 -8.96 -20.46 13.79
CA PRO A 97 -7.88 -19.48 13.62
C PRO A 97 -7.11 -19.65 12.30
N PHE A 98 -7.09 -20.85 11.73
CA PHE A 98 -6.44 -21.22 10.46
C PHE A 98 -7.46 -21.62 9.38
N GLY A 99 -8.72 -21.17 9.49
CA GLY A 99 -9.73 -21.40 8.45
C GLY A 99 -9.42 -20.61 7.17
N PHE A 100 -9.44 -21.27 6.01
CA PHE A 100 -9.15 -20.65 4.71
C PHE A 100 -10.34 -19.95 4.06
N TYR A 101 -11.53 -20.18 4.60
CA TYR A 101 -12.75 -19.51 4.16
C TYR A 101 -13.74 -19.40 5.32
N ALA A 102 -14.64 -18.43 5.24
CA ALA A 102 -15.60 -18.12 6.28
C ALA A 102 -17.00 -17.93 5.69
N GLU A 103 -18.02 -18.06 6.53
CA GLU A 103 -19.35 -17.56 6.23
C GLU A 103 -19.38 -16.05 6.10
N LEU A 104 -20.34 -15.55 5.31
CA LEU A 104 -20.62 -14.13 5.23
C LEU A 104 -21.10 -13.58 6.57
N ARG A 105 -20.47 -12.49 7.01
CA ARG A 105 -20.88 -11.72 8.19
C ARG A 105 -22.38 -11.35 8.12
N PRO A 106 -23.12 -11.40 9.25
CA PRO A 106 -22.64 -11.55 10.63
C PRO A 106 -22.46 -13.01 11.10
N ALA A 107 -22.60 -13.99 10.21
CA ALA A 107 -22.31 -15.38 10.55
C ALA A 107 -20.80 -15.59 10.76
N THR A 108 -20.42 -16.69 11.43
CA THR A 108 -19.07 -16.84 12.00
C THR A 108 -18.47 -18.24 11.86
N ALA A 109 -19.10 -19.18 11.15
CA ALA A 109 -18.47 -20.48 10.91
C ALA A 109 -17.34 -20.34 9.89
N SER A 110 -16.32 -21.19 10.06
CA SER A 110 -15.35 -21.44 9.01
C SER A 110 -15.98 -22.37 7.97
N ARG A 111 -15.51 -22.29 6.73
CA ARG A 111 -15.88 -23.20 5.65
C ARG A 111 -14.66 -24.00 5.25
N ILE A 112 -14.83 -25.32 5.12
CA ILE A 112 -13.80 -26.19 4.59
C ILE A 112 -13.52 -25.73 3.16
N CYS A 113 -12.26 -25.40 2.86
CA CYS A 113 -11.88 -24.89 1.56
C CYS A 113 -10.49 -25.40 1.20
N SER A 114 -10.40 -26.17 0.12
CA SER A 114 -9.13 -26.44 -0.54
C SER A 114 -8.74 -25.26 -1.42
N LEU A 115 -7.52 -24.77 -1.24
CA LEU A 115 -6.89 -23.80 -2.14
C LEU A 115 -6.21 -24.47 -3.34
N ASP A 116 -6.18 -25.81 -3.37
CA ASP A 116 -5.61 -26.57 -4.47
C ASP A 116 -6.53 -26.55 -5.70
N GLY A 117 -5.96 -26.79 -6.87
CA GLY A 117 -6.72 -26.91 -8.13
C GLY A 117 -6.92 -25.60 -8.89
N PHE A 118 -6.58 -24.45 -8.30
CA PHE A 118 -6.42 -23.21 -9.08
C PHE A 118 -5.14 -23.29 -9.93
N THR A 119 -5.22 -22.87 -11.20
CA THR A 119 -4.07 -22.88 -12.13
C THR A 119 -3.68 -21.44 -12.45
N TRP A 120 -2.57 -20.99 -11.86
CA TRP A 120 -1.96 -19.69 -12.14
C TRP A 120 -1.42 -19.61 -13.56
N THR A 121 -1.48 -18.42 -14.15
CA THR A 121 -0.97 -18.09 -15.49
C THR A 121 0.01 -16.91 -15.47
N ASP A 122 0.47 -16.53 -14.28
CA ASP A 122 1.30 -15.36 -13.99
C ASP A 122 2.81 -15.66 -13.87
N GLU A 123 3.28 -16.83 -14.32
CA GLU A 123 4.67 -17.25 -14.14
C GLU A 123 5.69 -16.20 -14.65
N SER A 124 5.41 -15.57 -15.80
CA SER A 124 6.26 -14.50 -16.33
C SER A 124 6.29 -13.25 -15.45
N TRP A 125 5.17 -12.92 -14.80
CA TRP A 125 5.11 -11.83 -13.83
C TRP A 125 5.96 -12.18 -12.61
N MET A 126 5.72 -13.35 -12.01
CA MET A 126 6.42 -13.79 -10.80
C MET A 126 7.95 -13.88 -10.98
N GLN A 127 8.41 -14.24 -12.19
CA GLN A 127 9.84 -14.26 -12.53
C GLN A 127 10.46 -12.87 -12.72
N SER A 128 9.68 -11.88 -13.17
CA SER A 128 10.17 -10.52 -13.48
C SER A 128 9.88 -9.49 -12.38
N ARG A 129 9.00 -9.85 -11.43
CA ARG A 129 8.62 -9.04 -10.28
C ARG A 129 9.84 -8.58 -9.49
N SER A 130 9.79 -7.34 -9.04
CA SER A 130 10.84 -6.74 -8.23
C SER A 130 10.24 -5.86 -7.14
N LYS A 131 11.08 -5.36 -6.24
CA LYS A 131 10.68 -4.36 -5.23
C LYS A 131 10.47 -2.96 -5.79
N ASN A 132 10.71 -2.75 -7.08
CA ASN A 132 10.50 -1.48 -7.80
C ASN A 132 11.28 -0.26 -7.30
N TYR A 133 12.43 -0.44 -6.63
CA TYR A 133 13.30 0.67 -6.23
C TYR A 133 13.70 1.57 -7.41
N ASN A 134 14.03 0.97 -8.55
CA ASN A 134 14.53 1.66 -9.74
C ASN A 134 13.51 1.67 -10.89
N GLN A 135 12.25 1.34 -10.59
CA GLN A 135 11.13 1.31 -11.54
C GLN A 135 10.04 2.29 -11.07
N PRO A 136 9.08 2.66 -11.94
CA PRO A 136 7.90 3.39 -11.50
C PRO A 136 7.08 2.55 -10.51
N LEU A 137 6.78 3.12 -9.35
CA LEU A 137 5.82 2.57 -8.39
C LEU A 137 4.79 3.66 -8.07
N SER A 138 3.58 3.46 -8.60
CA SER A 138 2.41 4.28 -8.33
C SER A 138 1.27 3.36 -7.94
N ILE A 139 0.86 3.48 -6.69
CA ILE A 139 -0.08 2.59 -6.01
C ILE A 139 -1.45 3.26 -5.98
N TYR A 140 -2.47 2.55 -6.45
CA TYR A 140 -3.87 2.88 -6.24
C TYR A 140 -4.38 2.16 -5.00
N GLU A 141 -4.52 2.89 -3.90
CA GLU A 141 -5.07 2.33 -2.66
C GLU A 141 -6.61 2.30 -2.75
N VAL A 142 -7.20 1.14 -2.48
CA VAL A 142 -8.61 0.84 -2.75
C VAL A 142 -9.24 0.07 -1.62
N HIS A 143 -10.40 0.55 -1.14
CA HIS A 143 -11.32 -0.28 -0.38
C HIS A 143 -12.32 -0.95 -1.34
N ALA A 144 -12.13 -2.27 -1.57
CA ALA A 144 -12.89 -3.04 -2.56
C ALA A 144 -14.42 -2.92 -2.40
N GLY A 145 -14.90 -2.82 -1.16
CA GLY A 145 -16.33 -2.76 -0.87
C GLY A 145 -16.99 -1.41 -1.17
N SER A 146 -16.24 -0.32 -1.34
CA SER A 146 -16.81 1.03 -1.52
C SER A 146 -16.25 1.82 -2.70
N TRP A 147 -15.30 1.27 -3.45
CA TRP A 147 -14.85 1.86 -4.72
C TRP A 147 -16.03 2.05 -5.71
N LYS A 148 -16.79 0.97 -5.90
CA LYS A 148 -18.09 0.94 -6.56
C LYS A 148 -19.03 0.05 -5.77
N MET A 149 -20.31 0.39 -5.82
CA MET A 149 -21.40 -0.44 -5.30
C MET A 149 -22.46 -0.62 -6.37
N LYS A 150 -23.13 -1.77 -6.36
CA LYS A 150 -24.25 -2.03 -7.26
C LYS A 150 -25.47 -1.27 -6.75
N GLU A 151 -26.07 -0.48 -7.64
CA GLU A 151 -27.31 0.24 -7.35
C GLU A 151 -28.44 -0.75 -7.04
N ASP A 152 -29.36 -0.36 -6.16
CA ASP A 152 -30.56 -1.12 -5.78
C ASP A 152 -30.33 -2.52 -5.16
N ALA A 153 -29.09 -2.86 -4.79
CA ALA A 153 -28.75 -4.10 -4.11
C ALA A 153 -28.54 -3.87 -2.60
N GLU A 154 -29.08 -4.75 -1.76
CA GLU A 154 -28.97 -4.68 -0.30
C GLU A 154 -27.88 -5.63 0.24
N ASP A 155 -27.33 -5.27 1.41
CA ASP A 155 -26.32 -6.04 2.15
C ASP A 155 -25.15 -6.52 1.27
N ALA A 156 -24.79 -7.80 1.26
CA ALA A 156 -23.62 -8.28 0.52
C ALA A 156 -23.79 -8.24 -1.00
N GLN A 157 -25.01 -8.20 -1.52
CA GLN A 157 -25.24 -8.10 -2.96
C GLN A 157 -24.85 -6.73 -3.51
N ARG A 158 -24.68 -5.72 -2.65
CA ARG A 158 -24.21 -4.38 -3.02
C ARG A 158 -22.74 -4.36 -3.46
N PHE A 159 -21.96 -5.35 -3.03
CA PHE A 159 -20.54 -5.40 -3.32
C PHE A 159 -20.28 -5.97 -4.73
N TYR A 160 -19.20 -5.48 -5.33
CA TYR A 160 -18.60 -6.14 -6.48
C TYR A 160 -17.84 -7.37 -5.99
N THR A 161 -18.03 -8.47 -6.70
CA THR A 161 -17.26 -9.69 -6.47
C THR A 161 -15.83 -9.53 -6.99
N TYR A 162 -14.90 -10.38 -6.55
CA TYR A 162 -13.53 -10.38 -7.04
C TYR A 162 -13.46 -10.52 -8.57
N ASP A 163 -14.31 -11.37 -9.17
CA ASP A 163 -14.39 -11.49 -10.63
C ASP A 163 -14.91 -10.21 -11.30
N GLU A 164 -15.92 -9.55 -10.74
CA GLU A 164 -16.43 -8.30 -11.32
C GLU A 164 -15.43 -7.13 -11.16
N LEU A 165 -14.53 -7.19 -10.17
CA LEU A 165 -13.41 -6.24 -10.06
C LEU A 165 -12.39 -6.41 -11.19
N ILE A 166 -12.28 -7.59 -11.80
CA ILE A 166 -11.44 -7.81 -13.00
C ILE A 166 -11.98 -6.99 -14.18
N ASP A 167 -13.31 -6.97 -14.37
CA ASP A 167 -13.94 -6.25 -15.49
C ASP A 167 -14.08 -4.75 -15.24
N THR A 168 -13.84 -4.27 -14.01
CA THR A 168 -14.10 -2.88 -13.62
C THR A 168 -12.87 -2.18 -13.03
N LEU A 169 -12.37 -2.61 -11.88
CA LEU A 169 -11.26 -1.98 -11.18
C LEU A 169 -9.94 -2.12 -11.95
N LEU A 170 -9.63 -3.32 -12.43
CA LEU A 170 -8.40 -3.58 -13.17
C LEU A 170 -8.24 -2.70 -14.43
N PRO A 171 -9.21 -2.66 -15.37
CA PRO A 171 -9.09 -1.79 -16.54
C PRO A 171 -9.03 -0.31 -16.17
N TYR A 172 -9.73 0.11 -15.11
CA TYR A 172 -9.64 1.49 -14.61
C TYR A 172 -8.24 1.82 -14.09
N ALA A 173 -7.68 1.00 -13.21
CA ALA A 173 -6.35 1.21 -12.64
C ALA A 173 -5.27 1.25 -13.74
N LYS A 174 -5.38 0.33 -14.73
CA LYS A 174 -4.49 0.29 -15.89
C LYS A 174 -4.63 1.54 -16.77
N GLN A 175 -5.86 1.96 -17.08
CA GLN A 175 -6.13 3.15 -17.88
C GLN A 175 -5.60 4.41 -17.21
N GLN A 176 -5.77 4.54 -15.88
CA GLN A 176 -5.25 5.68 -15.12
C GLN A 176 -3.72 5.71 -15.06
N GLY A 177 -3.06 4.59 -15.36
CA GLY A 177 -1.61 4.53 -15.36
C GLY A 177 -1.02 4.20 -13.99
N PHE A 178 -1.77 3.56 -13.09
CA PHE A 178 -1.17 2.97 -11.90
C PHE A 178 -0.26 1.78 -12.28
N THR A 179 0.63 1.38 -11.37
CA THR A 179 1.43 0.15 -11.53
C THR A 179 1.02 -0.94 -10.54
N HIS A 180 0.44 -0.55 -9.40
CA HIS A 180 -0.03 -1.48 -8.37
C HIS A 180 -1.40 -1.04 -7.85
N ILE A 181 -2.17 -2.02 -7.38
CA ILE A 181 -3.37 -1.81 -6.56
C ILE A 181 -3.00 -2.25 -5.14
N GLU A 182 -3.20 -1.39 -4.15
CA GLU A 182 -3.12 -1.74 -2.74
C GLU A 182 -4.54 -1.88 -2.19
N LEU A 183 -4.90 -3.07 -1.75
CA LEU A 183 -6.21 -3.35 -1.18
C LEU A 183 -6.13 -3.19 0.33
N LEU A 184 -7.06 -2.39 0.88
CA LEU A 184 -7.36 -2.42 2.31
C LEU A 184 -7.65 -3.87 2.76
N PRO A 185 -7.52 -4.20 4.07
CA PRO A 185 -7.40 -5.58 4.51
C PRO A 185 -8.50 -6.50 3.96
N LEU A 186 -8.09 -7.58 3.30
CA LEU A 186 -8.98 -8.62 2.75
C LEU A 186 -9.16 -9.82 3.68
N THR A 187 -8.49 -9.82 4.84
CA THR A 187 -8.75 -10.80 5.90
C THR A 187 -10.20 -10.72 6.37
N GLU A 188 -10.79 -11.85 6.76
CA GLU A 188 -12.18 -11.84 7.22
C GLU A 188 -12.33 -11.00 8.49
N HIS A 189 -13.38 -10.18 8.51
CA HIS A 189 -13.65 -9.19 9.56
C HIS A 189 -15.18 -9.03 9.74
N PRO A 190 -15.69 -8.82 10.96
CA PRO A 190 -17.13 -8.80 11.22
C PRO A 190 -17.84 -7.50 10.84
N LEU A 191 -17.11 -6.38 10.77
CA LEU A 191 -17.69 -5.04 10.70
C LEU A 191 -17.16 -4.28 9.48
N ASP A 192 -18.04 -3.89 8.56
CA ASP A 192 -17.64 -3.10 7.38
C ASP A 192 -17.00 -1.76 7.74
N ALA A 193 -17.52 -1.10 8.78
CA ALA A 193 -17.03 0.17 9.28
C ALA A 193 -15.63 0.09 9.94
N SER A 194 -15.07 -1.11 10.10
CA SER A 194 -13.67 -1.26 10.46
C SER A 194 -12.74 -1.20 9.25
N TRP A 195 -13.29 -1.15 8.04
CA TRP A 195 -12.57 -1.14 6.76
C TRP A 195 -11.63 -2.34 6.54
N GLY A 196 -11.85 -3.42 7.29
CA GLY A 196 -10.95 -4.58 7.34
C GLY A 196 -9.95 -4.62 8.51
N TYR A 197 -9.68 -3.50 9.19
CA TYR A 197 -8.64 -3.42 10.24
C TYR A 197 -9.00 -4.14 11.55
N GLN A 198 -10.23 -4.61 11.72
CA GLN A 198 -10.65 -5.40 12.88
C GLN A 198 -10.83 -6.86 12.49
N VAL A 199 -9.71 -7.58 12.41
CA VAL A 199 -9.64 -8.93 11.83
C VAL A 199 -10.21 -10.00 12.76
N SER A 200 -10.99 -10.94 12.18
CA SER A 200 -11.46 -12.17 12.82
C SER A 200 -10.89 -13.46 12.20
N GLY A 201 -10.47 -13.43 10.92
CA GLY A 201 -9.92 -14.58 10.21
C GLY A 201 -8.68 -14.24 9.39
N TYR A 202 -7.49 -14.51 9.93
CA TYR A 202 -6.20 -14.13 9.33
C TYR A 202 -5.81 -14.90 8.07
N PHE A 203 -6.39 -16.08 7.87
CA PHE A 203 -6.14 -16.97 6.72
C PHE A 203 -7.34 -17.05 5.79
N ALA A 204 -8.41 -16.32 6.06
CA ALA A 204 -9.62 -16.32 5.25
C ALA A 204 -9.71 -15.02 4.46
N ALA A 205 -9.78 -15.13 3.13
CA ALA A 205 -10.25 -14.03 2.30
C ALA A 205 -11.71 -13.74 2.61
N THR A 206 -12.04 -12.46 2.80
CA THR A 206 -13.38 -12.06 3.19
C THR A 206 -14.40 -12.53 2.16
N SER A 207 -15.44 -13.18 2.67
CA SER A 207 -16.50 -13.78 1.87
C SER A 207 -17.43 -12.74 1.22
N ARG A 208 -17.29 -11.46 1.57
CA ARG A 208 -18.06 -10.33 1.00
C ARG A 208 -17.98 -10.25 -0.51
N TYR A 209 -16.81 -10.57 -1.08
CA TYR A 209 -16.53 -10.38 -2.50
C TYR A 209 -16.47 -11.71 -3.26
N GLY A 210 -16.73 -12.85 -2.61
CA GLY A 210 -16.75 -14.16 -3.28
C GLY A 210 -15.92 -15.23 -2.58
N THR A 211 -15.36 -16.15 -3.37
CA THR A 211 -14.56 -17.27 -2.88
C THR A 211 -13.05 -16.96 -2.93
N PRO A 212 -12.22 -17.70 -2.16
CA PRO A 212 -10.76 -17.64 -2.27
C PRO A 212 -10.22 -17.77 -3.70
N GLN A 213 -10.78 -18.67 -4.51
CA GLN A 213 -10.33 -18.89 -5.89
C GLN A 213 -10.67 -17.69 -6.79
N GLN A 214 -11.75 -16.95 -6.51
CA GLN A 214 -12.05 -15.72 -7.24
C GLN A 214 -11.05 -14.61 -6.91
N LEU A 215 -10.56 -14.52 -5.66
CA LEU A 215 -9.45 -13.62 -5.33
C LEU A 215 -8.15 -14.03 -6.04
N MET A 216 -7.82 -15.33 -6.08
CA MET A 216 -6.67 -15.82 -6.86
C MET A 216 -6.81 -15.44 -8.34
N HIS A 217 -8.00 -15.59 -8.92
CA HIS A 217 -8.29 -15.20 -10.29
C HIS A 217 -8.12 -13.69 -10.53
N PHE A 218 -8.56 -12.86 -9.59
CA PHE A 218 -8.34 -11.42 -9.65
C PHE A 218 -6.85 -11.07 -9.68
N VAL A 219 -6.05 -11.65 -8.79
CA VAL A 219 -4.60 -11.41 -8.75
C VAL A 219 -3.92 -11.91 -10.03
N ASP A 220 -4.26 -13.11 -10.51
CA ASP A 220 -3.72 -13.66 -11.76
C ASP A 220 -3.99 -12.75 -12.97
N CYS A 221 -5.21 -12.17 -13.04
CA CYS A 221 -5.57 -11.23 -14.09
C CYS A 221 -4.81 -9.90 -13.95
N CYS A 222 -4.64 -9.37 -12.73
CA CYS A 222 -3.81 -8.19 -12.50
C CYS A 222 -2.38 -8.41 -13.02
N HIS A 223 -1.76 -9.53 -12.66
CA HIS A 223 -0.40 -9.87 -13.09
C HIS A 223 -0.26 -9.97 -14.61
N ARG A 224 -1.21 -10.65 -15.28
CA ARG A 224 -1.24 -10.73 -16.75
C ARG A 224 -1.37 -9.37 -17.43
N GLU A 225 -2.10 -8.45 -16.81
CA GLU A 225 -2.30 -7.10 -17.32
C GLU A 225 -1.17 -6.13 -16.94
N GLY A 226 -0.17 -6.60 -16.18
CA GLY A 226 1.00 -5.84 -15.76
C GLY A 226 0.77 -4.94 -14.55
N ILE A 227 -0.21 -5.28 -13.70
CA ILE A 227 -0.55 -4.57 -12.47
C ILE A 227 -0.22 -5.47 -11.28
N GLY A 228 0.59 -4.94 -10.35
CA GLY A 228 0.86 -5.65 -9.11
C GLY A 228 -0.23 -5.47 -8.06
N VAL A 229 -0.32 -6.38 -7.10
CA VAL A 229 -1.33 -6.35 -6.03
C VAL A 229 -0.65 -6.38 -4.66
N ILE A 230 -0.91 -5.37 -3.84
CA ILE A 230 -0.46 -5.24 -2.45
C ILE A 230 -1.67 -5.39 -1.54
N MET A 231 -1.48 -5.97 -0.36
CA MET A 231 -2.54 -6.08 0.65
C MET A 231 -2.11 -5.42 1.96
N ASP A 232 -3.03 -4.68 2.56
CA ASP A 232 -2.89 -4.27 3.95
C ASP A 232 -2.98 -5.47 4.90
N PHE A 233 -1.97 -5.60 5.75
CA PHE A 233 -1.84 -6.65 6.75
C PHE A 233 -1.88 -6.03 8.15
N VAL A 234 -2.63 -6.66 9.05
CA VAL A 234 -2.95 -6.11 10.38
C VAL A 234 -2.35 -6.97 11.50
N PRO A 235 -1.04 -6.86 11.78
CA PRO A 235 -0.37 -7.69 12.78
C PRO A 235 -0.46 -7.17 14.21
N ALA A 236 -0.93 -5.94 14.45
CA ALA A 236 -0.87 -5.34 15.78
C ALA A 236 -1.97 -5.84 16.73
N HIS A 237 -3.20 -6.03 16.22
CA HIS A 237 -4.39 -6.28 17.02
C HIS A 237 -5.45 -7.10 16.27
N PHE A 238 -6.42 -7.64 17.02
CA PHE A 238 -7.55 -8.43 16.51
C PHE A 238 -8.81 -8.16 17.34
N ILE A 239 -9.99 -8.60 16.86
CA ILE A 239 -11.26 -8.31 17.54
C ILE A 239 -11.36 -8.87 18.97
N SER A 240 -12.15 -8.20 19.81
CA SER A 240 -12.38 -8.65 21.19
C SER A 240 -13.46 -9.74 21.32
N ASP A 241 -14.21 -10.03 20.25
CA ASP A 241 -15.27 -11.03 20.24
C ASP A 241 -14.77 -12.45 20.52
N ASN A 242 -15.52 -13.16 21.37
CA ASN A 242 -15.17 -14.50 21.80
C ASN A 242 -15.42 -15.59 20.75
N TYR A 243 -16.01 -15.31 19.58
CA TYR A 243 -16.07 -16.34 18.54
C TYR A 243 -14.73 -16.47 17.79
N ALA A 244 -13.81 -15.50 17.93
CA ALA A 244 -12.48 -15.51 17.31
C ALA A 244 -11.38 -15.76 18.36
N LEU A 245 -10.24 -15.07 18.25
CA LEU A 245 -9.01 -15.36 19.00
C LEU A 245 -9.06 -14.95 20.50
N SER A 246 -9.94 -14.01 20.86
CA SER A 246 -10.01 -13.46 22.23
C SER A 246 -10.38 -14.53 23.25
N LYS A 247 -9.50 -14.76 24.24
CA LYS A 247 -9.59 -15.87 25.20
C LYS A 247 -9.92 -17.22 24.56
N PHE A 248 -9.30 -17.54 23.42
CA PHE A 248 -9.67 -18.68 22.56
C PHE A 248 -9.91 -19.98 23.33
N ASP A 249 -8.98 -20.35 24.21
CA ASP A 249 -9.02 -21.59 25.01
C ASP A 249 -9.43 -21.37 26.48
N GLY A 250 -9.93 -20.18 26.80
CA GLY A 250 -10.26 -19.74 28.17
C GLY A 250 -9.11 -19.09 28.92
N THR A 251 -7.90 -19.12 28.36
CA THR A 251 -6.75 -18.34 28.82
C THR A 251 -6.49 -17.20 27.84
N TYR A 252 -5.64 -16.25 28.23
CA TYR A 252 -5.13 -15.24 27.31
C TYR A 252 -4.09 -15.90 26.39
N LEU A 253 -4.55 -16.54 25.31
CA LEU A 253 -3.71 -17.39 24.46
C LEU A 253 -2.90 -16.56 23.45
N TYR A 254 -3.55 -15.61 22.77
CA TYR A 254 -2.94 -14.75 21.76
C TYR A 254 -2.54 -13.39 22.29
N GLU A 255 -3.22 -12.95 23.34
CA GLU A 255 -3.16 -11.63 23.95
C GLU A 255 -2.52 -11.64 25.33
N SER A 256 -2.15 -10.48 25.86
CA SER A 256 -1.51 -10.42 27.18
C SER A 256 -2.49 -10.71 28.32
N ALA A 257 -2.00 -11.39 29.36
CA ALA A 257 -2.75 -11.51 30.61
C ALA A 257 -2.88 -10.16 31.33
N GLU A 258 -1.90 -9.27 31.14
CA GLU A 258 -1.87 -7.94 31.73
C GLU A 258 -2.82 -6.98 31.00
N PRO A 259 -3.88 -6.47 31.65
CA PRO A 259 -4.89 -5.65 30.98
C PRO A 259 -4.33 -4.37 30.33
N SER A 260 -3.29 -3.76 30.92
CA SER A 260 -2.64 -2.54 30.43
C SER A 260 -1.80 -2.73 29.16
N LEU A 261 -1.56 -3.98 28.76
CA LEU A 261 -0.87 -4.39 27.54
C LEU A 261 -1.82 -5.04 26.53
N ARG A 262 -3.03 -5.39 26.96
CA ARG A 262 -3.99 -6.17 26.17
C ARG A 262 -4.94 -5.32 25.35
N ASN A 263 -5.53 -4.29 25.96
CA ASN A 263 -6.65 -3.58 25.33
C ASN A 263 -6.12 -2.39 24.52
N SER A 264 -6.62 -2.23 23.30
CA SER A 264 -6.38 -1.01 22.50
C SER A 264 -7.49 0.02 22.70
N GLU A 265 -7.21 1.25 22.29
CA GLU A 265 -8.16 2.35 22.21
C GLU A 265 -9.29 2.12 21.19
N TRP A 266 -9.09 1.21 20.25
CA TRP A 266 -10.06 0.88 19.19
C TRP A 266 -11.12 -0.14 19.61
N GLY A 267 -11.14 -0.53 20.89
CA GLY A 267 -12.05 -1.59 21.39
C GLY A 267 -11.61 -3.01 21.00
N THR A 268 -10.37 -3.17 20.57
CA THR A 268 -9.76 -4.44 20.14
C THR A 268 -8.70 -4.94 21.12
N VAL A 269 -8.06 -6.06 20.78
CA VAL A 269 -7.08 -6.75 21.60
C VAL A 269 -5.73 -6.82 20.89
N PHE A 270 -4.66 -6.40 21.55
CA PHE A 270 -3.29 -6.50 21.05
C PHE A 270 -2.76 -7.94 21.12
N PHE A 271 -1.97 -8.34 20.12
CA PHE A 271 -1.18 -9.56 20.19
C PHE A 271 -0.06 -9.45 21.22
N ASP A 272 0.21 -10.56 21.91
CA ASP A 272 1.36 -10.70 22.81
C ASP A 272 2.53 -11.34 22.09
N PHE A 273 3.39 -10.51 21.51
CA PHE A 273 4.59 -10.94 20.77
C PHE A 273 5.63 -11.64 21.65
N ALA A 274 5.49 -11.63 22.99
CA ALA A 274 6.36 -12.42 23.86
C ALA A 274 6.06 -13.92 23.79
N LYS A 275 4.93 -14.31 23.18
CA LYS A 275 4.52 -15.71 23.01
C LYS A 275 5.00 -16.26 21.66
N PRO A 276 5.83 -17.31 21.65
CA PRO A 276 6.38 -17.82 20.39
C PRO A 276 5.30 -18.27 19.38
N HIS A 277 4.24 -18.95 19.82
CA HIS A 277 3.17 -19.37 18.90
C HIS A 277 2.43 -18.20 18.24
N VAL A 278 2.37 -17.03 18.89
CA VAL A 278 1.80 -15.80 18.30
C VAL A 278 2.69 -15.28 17.16
N ILE A 279 4.01 -15.30 17.35
CA ILE A 279 4.97 -14.99 16.29
C ILE A 279 4.78 -15.93 15.11
N SER A 280 4.72 -17.25 15.35
CA SER A 280 4.50 -18.23 14.27
C SER A 280 3.15 -18.03 13.58
N PHE A 281 2.08 -17.72 14.32
CA PHE A 281 0.75 -17.48 13.77
C PHE A 281 0.76 -16.32 12.76
N LEU A 282 1.25 -15.15 13.17
CA LEU A 282 1.28 -13.95 12.32
C LEU A 282 2.28 -14.08 11.17
N LYS A 283 3.45 -14.69 11.43
CA LYS A 283 4.46 -14.97 10.39
C LYS A 283 3.90 -15.92 9.33
N SER A 284 3.18 -16.95 9.75
CA SER A 284 2.49 -17.86 8.83
C SER A 284 1.35 -17.18 8.09
N ALA A 285 0.61 -16.27 8.73
CA ALA A 285 -0.44 -15.50 8.06
C ALA A 285 0.14 -14.60 6.96
N ALA A 286 1.24 -13.90 7.22
CA ALA A 286 1.89 -13.08 6.21
C ALA A 286 2.41 -13.93 5.03
N ASP A 287 3.08 -15.06 5.31
CA ASP A 287 3.57 -15.97 4.26
C ASP A 287 2.44 -16.58 3.43
N PHE A 288 1.29 -16.86 4.05
CA PHE A 288 0.12 -17.45 3.39
C PHE A 288 -0.39 -16.59 2.24
N TRP A 289 -0.50 -15.27 2.44
CA TRP A 289 -0.97 -14.34 1.40
C TRP A 289 0.01 -14.23 0.23
N LEU A 290 1.31 -14.20 0.51
CA LEU A 290 2.34 -14.18 -0.52
C LEU A 290 2.44 -15.51 -1.29
N THR A 291 2.23 -16.64 -0.59
CA THR A 291 2.39 -17.98 -1.16
C THR A 291 1.17 -18.45 -1.93
N TYR A 292 -0.03 -18.38 -1.34
CA TYR A 292 -1.24 -18.94 -1.97
C TYR A 292 -1.97 -17.97 -2.89
N TYR A 293 -1.88 -16.67 -2.64
CA TYR A 293 -2.59 -15.65 -3.41
C TYR A 293 -1.65 -14.80 -4.27
N HIS A 294 -0.34 -15.08 -4.26
CA HIS A 294 0.68 -14.42 -5.07
C HIS A 294 0.77 -12.88 -4.89
N PHE A 295 0.27 -12.31 -3.80
CA PHE A 295 0.42 -10.87 -3.55
C PHE A 295 1.88 -10.41 -3.71
N ASP A 296 2.06 -9.21 -4.28
CA ASP A 296 3.35 -8.60 -4.58
C ASP A 296 3.93 -7.83 -3.41
N GLY A 297 3.12 -7.55 -2.40
CA GLY A 297 3.59 -6.98 -1.17
C GLY A 297 2.55 -6.96 -0.07
N LEU A 298 3.02 -6.65 1.13
CA LEU A 298 2.20 -6.44 2.32
C LEU A 298 2.53 -5.07 2.91
N ARG A 299 1.51 -4.25 3.19
CA ARG A 299 1.64 -3.02 3.96
C ARG A 299 1.19 -3.27 5.39
N TYR A 300 2.10 -3.08 6.34
CA TYR A 300 1.83 -3.31 7.76
C TYR A 300 1.26 -2.03 8.34
N ASP A 301 0.03 -2.13 8.83
CA ASP A 301 -0.66 -1.05 9.52
C ASP A 301 -0.12 -0.85 10.95
N ALA A 302 -0.09 0.42 11.37
CA ALA A 302 0.18 0.87 12.73
C ALA A 302 1.44 0.26 13.35
N VAL A 303 2.56 0.25 12.62
CA VAL A 303 3.84 -0.37 13.06
C VAL A 303 4.31 0.22 14.39
N SER A 304 4.00 1.49 14.65
CA SER A 304 4.27 2.16 15.94
C SER A 304 3.69 1.41 17.14
N ARG A 305 2.50 0.79 17.00
CA ARG A 305 1.83 -0.03 18.04
C ARG A 305 2.54 -1.33 18.34
N ILE A 306 3.38 -1.79 17.42
CA ILE A 306 4.22 -2.98 17.59
C ILE A 306 5.57 -2.59 18.18
N LEU A 307 6.15 -1.48 17.73
CA LEU A 307 7.46 -1.00 18.16
C LEU A 307 7.51 -0.53 19.61
N TYR A 308 6.44 0.11 20.08
CA TYR A 308 6.37 0.68 21.41
C TYR A 308 5.25 0.04 22.22
N THR A 309 5.40 0.03 23.54
CA THR A 309 4.40 -0.54 24.44
C THR A 309 3.06 0.19 24.25
N CYS A 310 2.07 -0.51 23.68
CA CYS A 310 0.78 0.05 23.27
C CYS A 310 0.88 1.25 22.31
N GLY A 311 1.99 1.43 21.58
CA GLY A 311 2.23 2.60 20.73
C GLY A 311 2.75 3.85 21.42
N GLU A 312 3.00 3.80 22.72
CA GLU A 312 3.45 4.97 23.48
C GLU A 312 4.97 4.93 23.66
N GLU A 313 5.69 5.80 22.95
CA GLU A 313 7.15 5.89 23.05
C GLU A 313 7.62 6.16 24.50
N SER A 314 6.86 6.95 25.26
CA SER A 314 7.12 7.24 26.68
C SER A 314 7.07 6.00 27.59
N ARG A 315 6.38 4.93 27.17
CA ARG A 315 6.31 3.64 27.87
C ARG A 315 7.44 2.68 27.47
N GLY A 316 8.28 3.07 26.52
CA GLY A 316 9.44 2.32 26.09
C GLY A 316 9.18 1.36 24.94
N ILE A 317 10.29 0.92 24.34
CA ILE A 317 10.32 -0.02 23.22
C ILE A 317 9.76 -1.38 23.65
N ASN A 318 8.94 -1.98 22.80
CA ASN A 318 8.48 -3.35 22.92
C ASN A 318 9.47 -4.29 22.22
N ASP A 319 10.45 -4.81 22.96
CA ASP A 319 11.49 -5.69 22.41
C ASP A 319 10.92 -6.94 21.72
N ALA A 320 9.81 -7.48 22.24
CA ALA A 320 9.15 -8.64 21.64
C ALA A 320 8.50 -8.27 20.29
N GLY A 321 7.89 -7.09 20.19
CA GLY A 321 7.37 -6.56 18.93
C GLY A 321 8.47 -6.29 17.91
N VAL A 322 9.59 -5.69 18.33
CA VAL A 322 10.78 -5.49 17.47
C VAL A 322 11.32 -6.83 16.96
N TRP A 323 11.40 -7.84 17.83
CA TRP A 323 11.81 -9.19 17.45
C TRP A 323 10.82 -9.84 16.49
N PHE A 324 9.52 -9.67 16.70
CA PHE A 324 8.49 -10.14 15.77
C PHE A 324 8.69 -9.54 14.37
N LEU A 325 8.84 -8.21 14.26
CA LEU A 325 9.04 -7.54 12.97
C LEU A 325 10.31 -8.05 12.27
N ARG A 326 11.45 -8.04 12.97
CA ARG A 326 12.73 -8.50 12.41
C ARG A 326 12.70 -9.96 11.97
N SER A 327 12.22 -10.85 12.84
CA SER A 327 12.22 -12.29 12.57
C SER A 327 11.20 -12.69 11.50
N THR A 328 10.10 -11.95 11.36
CA THR A 328 9.09 -12.14 10.32
C THR A 328 9.58 -11.62 9.00
N ASN A 329 10.02 -10.35 8.93
CA ASN A 329 10.49 -9.74 7.70
C ASN A 329 11.71 -10.47 7.12
N TYR A 330 12.66 -10.90 7.97
CA TYR A 330 13.79 -11.72 7.54
C TYR A 330 13.34 -13.03 6.88
N ALA A 331 12.37 -13.74 7.49
CA ALA A 331 11.88 -15.00 6.95
C ALA A 331 11.07 -14.81 5.65
N LEU A 332 10.24 -13.77 5.58
CA LEU A 332 9.47 -13.45 4.38
C LEU A 332 10.39 -13.04 3.23
N GLN A 333 11.40 -12.21 3.47
CA GLN A 333 12.38 -11.82 2.44
C GLN A 333 13.19 -13.01 1.92
N ALA A 334 13.52 -13.98 2.78
CA ALA A 334 14.22 -15.18 2.35
C ALA A 334 13.36 -16.08 1.44
N ARG A 335 12.04 -16.12 1.67
CA ARG A 335 11.09 -16.96 0.92
C ARG A 335 10.53 -16.26 -0.32
N HIS A 336 10.28 -14.96 -0.23
CA HIS A 336 9.66 -14.10 -1.24
C HIS A 336 10.55 -12.88 -1.52
N PRO A 337 11.78 -13.06 -2.05
CA PRO A 337 12.78 -11.98 -2.15
C PRO A 337 12.36 -10.82 -3.06
N SER A 338 11.39 -11.03 -3.94
CA SER A 338 10.83 -10.03 -4.84
C SER A 338 9.64 -9.26 -4.27
N ALA A 339 8.99 -9.76 -3.21
CA ALA A 339 7.81 -9.13 -2.63
C ALA A 339 8.19 -7.91 -1.77
N MET A 340 7.34 -6.89 -1.76
CA MET A 340 7.54 -5.66 -1.01
C MET A 340 6.95 -5.76 0.40
N LEU A 341 7.71 -5.35 1.41
CA LEU A 341 7.20 -5.13 2.76
C LEU A 341 7.18 -3.62 3.04
N ILE A 342 6.00 -3.06 3.30
CA ILE A 342 5.80 -1.61 3.47
C ILE A 342 5.39 -1.33 4.92
N ALA A 343 6.02 -0.34 5.55
CA ALA A 343 5.67 0.09 6.91
C ALA A 343 4.92 1.41 6.89
N GLU A 344 3.77 1.44 7.57
CA GLU A 344 3.24 2.68 8.13
C GLU A 344 3.75 2.83 9.56
N ASP A 345 4.82 3.61 9.71
CA ASP A 345 5.42 3.95 11.00
C ASP A 345 5.38 5.46 11.21
N SER A 346 4.53 5.89 12.13
CA SER A 346 4.34 7.29 12.53
C SER A 346 5.38 7.81 13.52
N THR A 347 6.49 7.10 13.71
CA THR A 347 7.54 7.45 14.70
C THR A 347 8.88 7.75 14.04
N ASN A 348 9.85 8.19 14.86
CA ASN A 348 11.23 8.40 14.46
C ASN A 348 12.12 7.16 14.72
N TYR A 349 11.54 5.96 14.75
CA TYR A 349 12.31 4.74 14.89
C TYR A 349 13.33 4.63 13.76
N LEU A 350 14.58 4.33 14.10
CA LEU A 350 15.68 4.32 13.12
C LEU A 350 15.70 3.01 12.34
N LYS A 351 16.16 3.07 11.09
CA LYS A 351 16.43 1.90 10.25
C LYS A 351 15.20 1.03 9.99
N VAL A 352 14.03 1.64 9.81
CA VAL A 352 12.79 0.91 9.45
C VAL A 352 13.00 0.16 8.15
N THR A 353 13.59 0.83 7.15
CA THR A 353 13.81 0.27 5.81
C THR A 353 15.19 -0.35 5.58
N ALA A 354 15.99 -0.53 6.63
CA ALA A 354 17.28 -1.19 6.50
C ALA A 354 17.14 -2.72 6.64
N PRO A 355 18.02 -3.53 6.01
CA PRO A 355 18.02 -4.97 6.18
C PRO A 355 18.22 -5.40 7.64
N VAL A 356 17.63 -6.53 8.02
CA VAL A 356 17.66 -7.05 9.39
C VAL A 356 19.10 -7.37 9.83
N GLU A 357 19.93 -7.87 8.92
CA GLU A 357 21.35 -8.20 9.13
C GLU A 357 22.20 -6.98 9.53
N TYR A 358 21.75 -5.77 9.16
CA TYR A 358 22.40 -4.50 9.53
C TYR A 358 21.68 -3.76 10.66
N GLY A 359 20.82 -4.49 11.40
CA GLY A 359 20.08 -3.99 12.56
C GLY A 359 18.84 -3.18 12.20
N GLY A 360 18.34 -3.26 10.97
CA GLY A 360 17.05 -2.66 10.60
C GLY A 360 15.85 -3.53 10.96
N LEU A 361 14.66 -3.09 10.54
CA LEU A 361 13.42 -3.87 10.68
C LEU A 361 13.12 -4.73 9.44
N GLY A 362 13.82 -4.53 8.32
CA GLY A 362 13.65 -5.31 7.10
C GLY A 362 12.43 -4.92 6.28
N PHE A 363 11.91 -3.70 6.42
CA PHE A 363 10.94 -3.17 5.44
C PHE A 363 11.66 -2.68 4.19
N ASP A 364 10.95 -2.66 3.07
CA ASP A 364 11.44 -2.15 1.80
C ASP A 364 11.06 -0.69 1.59
N TYR A 365 9.90 -0.30 2.13
CA TYR A 365 9.39 1.06 2.08
C TYR A 365 8.84 1.51 3.43
N LYS A 366 8.94 2.81 3.70
CA LYS A 366 8.24 3.49 4.80
C LYS A 366 7.37 4.60 4.22
N TRP A 367 6.14 4.73 4.69
CA TRP A 367 5.31 5.89 4.39
C TRP A 367 5.93 7.16 4.97
N ASP A 368 6.13 8.18 4.13
CA ASP A 368 6.60 9.51 4.55
C ASP A 368 5.44 10.34 5.08
N LEU A 369 5.02 10.02 6.30
CA LEU A 369 3.97 10.74 7.00
C LEU A 369 4.38 12.19 7.34
N GLY A 370 5.69 12.47 7.43
CA GLY A 370 6.19 13.83 7.62
C GLY A 370 5.94 14.69 6.39
N TRP A 371 6.35 14.22 5.20
CA TRP A 371 6.04 14.88 3.94
C TRP A 371 4.54 15.07 3.74
N MET A 372 3.73 14.03 4.04
CA MET A 372 2.28 14.08 3.88
C MET A 372 1.68 15.21 4.74
N ASN A 373 1.97 15.22 6.04
CA ASN A 373 1.44 16.24 6.96
C ASN A 373 1.91 17.65 6.57
N ASP A 374 3.22 17.84 6.37
CA ASP A 374 3.79 19.15 6.04
C ASP A 374 3.18 19.70 4.73
N SER A 375 3.07 18.85 3.70
CA SER A 375 2.56 19.28 2.40
C SER A 375 1.06 19.62 2.44
N LEU A 376 0.24 18.81 3.12
CA LEU A 376 -1.19 19.09 3.27
C LEU A 376 -1.44 20.34 4.13
N ASP A 377 -0.67 20.52 5.20
CA ASP A 377 -0.74 21.73 6.03
C ASP A 377 -0.36 22.99 5.26
N TYR A 378 0.64 22.90 4.38
CA TYR A 378 1.03 23.99 3.48
C TYR A 378 -0.10 24.35 2.51
N MET A 379 -0.75 23.35 1.93
CA MET A 379 -1.85 23.54 0.97
C MET A 379 -3.10 24.15 1.63
N GLN A 380 -3.35 23.84 2.90
CA GLN A 380 -4.41 24.46 3.71
C GLN A 380 -4.18 25.95 4.02
N LYS A 381 -2.93 26.43 4.02
CA LYS A 381 -2.67 27.86 4.26
C LYS A 381 -3.21 28.69 3.11
N ARG A 382 -3.70 29.90 3.41
CA ARG A 382 -4.08 30.85 2.36
C ARG A 382 -2.82 31.24 1.57
N PRO A 383 -2.92 31.52 0.26
CA PRO A 383 -1.76 31.83 -0.57
C PRO A 383 -0.87 32.97 -0.03
N GLN A 384 -1.46 33.94 0.69
CA GLN A 384 -0.74 35.06 1.28
C GLN A 384 0.06 34.68 2.55
N GLU A 385 -0.29 33.56 3.21
CA GLU A 385 0.34 33.08 4.43
C GLU A 385 1.50 32.11 4.15
N ARG A 386 1.42 31.38 3.02
CA ARG A 386 2.40 30.39 2.55
C ARG A 386 3.88 30.84 2.59
N PRO A 387 4.26 32.11 2.35
CA PRO A 387 5.65 32.54 2.51
C PRO A 387 6.28 32.20 3.87
N ASN A 388 5.48 32.18 4.94
CA ASN A 388 5.95 31.88 6.30
C ASN A 388 6.10 30.37 6.57
N PHE A 389 5.61 29.54 5.66
CA PHE A 389 5.52 28.08 5.77
C PHE A 389 6.33 27.37 4.68
N ALA A 390 7.25 28.08 4.02
CA ALA A 390 8.06 27.50 2.94
C ALA A 390 8.85 26.25 3.35
N LYS A 391 9.18 26.12 4.65
CA LYS A 391 9.83 24.93 5.21
C LYS A 391 9.00 23.66 5.03
N ASP A 392 7.68 23.77 5.01
CA ASP A 392 6.77 22.63 4.92
C ASP A 392 6.89 21.94 3.53
N ILE A 393 7.36 22.67 2.51
CA ILE A 393 7.69 22.10 1.19
C ILE A 393 9.12 21.53 1.12
N THR A 394 10.05 22.05 1.92
CA THR A 394 11.48 21.75 1.77
C THR A 394 12.03 20.78 2.82
N PHE A 395 11.32 20.61 3.94
CA PHE A 395 11.85 19.93 5.12
C PHE A 395 11.96 18.41 4.95
N SER A 396 11.05 17.77 4.20
CA SER A 396 11.12 16.32 3.91
C SER A 396 12.49 15.91 3.36
N MET A 397 13.05 16.71 2.44
CA MET A 397 14.37 16.45 1.85
C MET A 397 15.55 16.51 2.84
N SER A 398 15.36 17.04 4.05
CA SER A 398 16.41 17.04 5.08
C SER A 398 16.64 15.65 5.71
N TYR A 399 15.61 14.80 5.72
CA TYR A 399 15.68 13.43 6.23
C TYR A 399 15.39 12.37 5.18
N PHE A 400 14.91 12.73 3.98
CA PHE A 400 14.46 11.78 2.95
C PHE A 400 15.41 10.59 2.69
N TYR A 401 16.74 10.78 2.79
CA TYR A 401 17.70 9.69 2.57
C TYR A 401 18.00 8.82 3.81
N SER A 402 17.24 8.98 4.90
CA SER A 402 17.36 8.13 6.11
C SER A 402 16.65 6.80 5.95
N ASP A 403 15.61 6.75 5.11
CA ASP A 403 14.81 5.58 4.80
C ASP A 403 14.42 5.57 3.31
N ILE A 404 13.89 4.45 2.86
CA ILE A 404 13.32 4.31 1.51
C ILE A 404 11.84 4.73 1.58
N PHE A 405 11.59 6.02 1.34
CA PHE A 405 10.25 6.58 1.48
C PHE A 405 9.33 6.35 0.28
N LEU A 406 8.06 6.13 0.60
CA LEU A 406 6.91 6.25 -0.29
C LEU A 406 6.06 7.45 0.18
N LEU A 407 5.51 8.22 -0.74
CA LEU A 407 4.71 9.43 -0.47
C LEU A 407 3.21 9.08 -0.50
N PRO A 408 2.53 9.02 0.66
CA PRO A 408 1.13 8.59 0.72
C PRO A 408 0.16 9.78 0.72
N LEU A 409 -0.91 9.67 -0.07
CA LEU A 409 -2.18 10.35 0.14
C LEU A 409 -3.25 9.27 0.36
N SER A 410 -3.31 8.73 1.58
CA SER A 410 -4.09 7.53 1.92
C SER A 410 -5.54 7.79 2.34
N HIS A 411 -6.28 6.71 2.54
CA HIS A 411 -7.66 6.71 3.04
C HIS A 411 -7.84 7.47 4.36
N ASP A 412 -6.88 7.33 5.29
CA ASP A 412 -6.89 8.00 6.59
C ASP A 412 -6.92 9.53 6.49
N GLU A 413 -6.48 10.11 5.37
CA GLU A 413 -6.38 11.55 5.21
C GLU A 413 -7.64 12.21 4.67
N VAL A 414 -8.66 11.43 4.31
CA VAL A 414 -9.90 11.93 3.67
C VAL A 414 -11.18 11.50 4.39
N VAL A 415 -11.08 11.32 5.70
CA VAL A 415 -12.14 10.85 6.62
C VAL A 415 -12.16 11.65 7.93
N HIS A 416 -13.15 11.36 8.78
CA HIS A 416 -13.23 11.83 10.17
C HIS A 416 -13.16 13.35 10.35
N GLY A 417 -13.73 14.11 9.42
CA GLY A 417 -13.74 15.58 9.47
C GLY A 417 -12.41 16.21 9.06
N LYS A 418 -11.45 15.43 8.53
CA LYS A 418 -10.18 15.95 8.03
C LYS A 418 -10.34 16.68 6.68
N HIS A 419 -11.49 16.59 6.02
CA HIS A 419 -11.74 17.00 4.64
C HIS A 419 -10.98 16.16 3.61
N THR A 420 -11.46 16.11 2.37
CA THR A 420 -10.74 15.47 1.25
C THR A 420 -9.56 16.32 0.78
N ILE A 421 -8.66 15.76 -0.04
CA ILE A 421 -7.46 16.49 -0.50
C ILE A 421 -7.81 17.81 -1.19
N ILE A 422 -8.79 17.84 -2.10
CA ILE A 422 -9.22 19.09 -2.73
C ILE A 422 -9.93 20.03 -1.74
N ASP A 423 -10.66 19.49 -0.77
CA ASP A 423 -11.40 20.32 0.17
C ASP A 423 -10.50 20.95 1.24
N LYS A 424 -9.36 20.31 1.58
CA LYS A 424 -8.28 20.91 2.39
C LYS A 424 -7.63 22.14 1.73
N ILE A 425 -7.52 22.17 0.39
CA ILE A 425 -6.84 23.27 -0.32
C ILE A 425 -7.58 24.59 -0.10
N SER A 426 -6.87 25.64 0.29
CA SER A 426 -7.51 26.95 0.49
C SER A 426 -7.95 27.62 -0.81
N GLY A 427 -9.10 28.29 -0.78
CA GLY A 427 -9.62 29.07 -1.91
C GLY A 427 -11.05 28.69 -2.31
N THR A 428 -11.56 29.39 -3.32
CA THR A 428 -12.83 29.07 -4.01
C THR A 428 -12.73 27.76 -4.80
N TYR A 429 -13.87 27.24 -5.24
CA TYR A 429 -13.94 26.01 -6.06
C TYR A 429 -13.00 26.10 -7.27
N GLU A 430 -13.02 27.22 -7.99
CA GLU A 430 -12.19 27.47 -9.18
C GLU A 430 -10.70 27.60 -8.84
N GLU A 431 -10.37 28.17 -7.68
CA GLU A 431 -8.97 28.32 -7.24
C GLU A 431 -8.37 26.98 -6.75
N LYS A 432 -9.19 26.04 -6.28
CA LYS A 432 -8.71 24.75 -5.75
C LYS A 432 -8.10 23.84 -6.82
N PHE A 433 -8.67 23.77 -8.03
CA PHE A 433 -8.20 22.87 -9.10
C PHE A 433 -6.77 23.16 -9.62
N PRO A 434 -6.38 24.38 -9.99
CA PRO A 434 -5.00 24.65 -10.41
C PRO A 434 -4.00 24.36 -9.27
N GLN A 435 -4.38 24.62 -8.02
CA GLN A 435 -3.59 24.27 -6.85
C GLN A 435 -3.46 22.76 -6.64
N LEU A 436 -4.53 22.00 -6.88
CA LEU A 436 -4.51 20.53 -6.79
C LEU A 436 -3.59 19.93 -7.87
N ARG A 437 -3.66 20.43 -9.11
CA ARG A 437 -2.73 20.01 -10.18
C ARG A 437 -1.28 20.31 -9.83
N LEU A 438 -1.02 21.50 -9.30
CA LEU A 438 0.32 21.87 -8.83
C LEU A 438 0.80 20.94 -7.71
N PHE A 439 -0.06 20.64 -6.74
CA PHE A 439 0.29 19.75 -5.63
C PHE A 439 0.57 18.32 -6.09
N TRP A 440 -0.23 17.79 -7.01
CA TRP A 440 0.01 16.48 -7.62
C TRP A 440 1.30 16.46 -8.44
N LEU A 441 1.59 17.50 -9.24
CA LEU A 441 2.88 17.58 -9.92
C LEU A 441 4.03 17.56 -8.90
N TYR A 442 3.95 18.34 -7.82
CA TYR A 442 4.94 18.31 -6.74
C TYR A 442 5.12 16.91 -6.15
N MET A 443 4.02 16.22 -5.79
CA MET A 443 4.06 14.84 -5.29
C MET A 443 4.77 13.91 -6.28
N PHE A 444 4.42 13.96 -7.55
CA PHE A 444 4.94 13.05 -8.57
C PHE A 444 6.39 13.34 -8.97
N THR A 445 6.84 14.59 -8.89
CA THR A 445 8.24 14.95 -9.18
C THR A 445 9.14 15.06 -7.95
N HIS A 446 8.60 15.01 -6.72
CA HIS A 446 9.38 14.81 -5.50
C HIS A 446 10.00 13.40 -5.50
N PRO A 447 11.21 13.17 -4.94
CA PRO A 447 11.76 11.83 -4.77
C PRO A 447 10.84 10.90 -3.96
N GLY A 448 10.86 9.60 -4.27
CA GLY A 448 10.12 8.54 -3.55
C GLY A 448 8.92 8.00 -4.32
N LYS A 449 8.43 6.81 -3.97
CA LYS A 449 7.31 6.17 -4.69
C LYS A 449 5.96 6.81 -4.32
N LYS A 450 4.89 6.52 -5.06
CA LYS A 450 3.61 7.24 -4.95
C LYS A 450 2.50 6.32 -4.49
N LEU A 451 1.66 6.77 -3.55
CA LEU A 451 0.40 6.11 -3.19
C LEU A 451 -0.73 7.14 -3.19
N ASN A 452 -1.82 6.78 -3.86
CA ASN A 452 -3.02 7.59 -3.95
C ASN A 452 -4.25 6.74 -3.62
N PHE A 453 -5.03 7.18 -2.64
CA PHE A 453 -6.33 6.59 -2.35
C PHE A 453 -7.38 6.94 -3.39
N MET A 454 -8.25 5.97 -3.66
CA MET A 454 -9.41 6.14 -4.53
C MET A 454 -10.27 7.36 -4.16
N GLY A 455 -10.72 8.10 -5.17
CA GLY A 455 -11.52 9.33 -5.02
C GLY A 455 -10.67 10.61 -5.04
N ASN A 456 -9.40 10.54 -4.65
CA ASN A 456 -8.48 11.68 -4.77
C ASN A 456 -8.26 12.08 -6.24
N GLU A 457 -8.18 11.11 -7.15
CA GLU A 457 -8.03 11.33 -8.60
C GLU A 457 -9.31 11.88 -9.25
N LEU A 458 -10.46 11.74 -8.58
CA LEU A 458 -11.74 12.33 -8.98
C LEU A 458 -11.90 13.76 -8.44
N ALA A 459 -10.96 14.23 -7.62
CA ALA A 459 -11.09 15.44 -6.83
C ALA A 459 -12.40 15.45 -6.02
N GLU A 460 -12.69 14.36 -5.32
CA GLU A 460 -13.93 14.23 -4.56
C GLU A 460 -13.98 15.23 -3.40
N PHE A 461 -15.11 15.93 -3.23
CA PHE A 461 -15.32 16.89 -2.12
C PHE A 461 -15.96 16.23 -0.89
N LYS A 462 -16.71 15.15 -1.09
CA LYS A 462 -17.29 14.38 0.02
C LYS A 462 -16.18 13.51 0.61
N GLU A 463 -16.03 13.52 1.93
CA GLU A 463 -15.17 12.55 2.61
C GLU A 463 -15.56 11.11 2.24
N TRP A 464 -14.57 10.24 2.25
CA TRP A 464 -14.80 8.83 1.99
C TRP A 464 -15.78 8.25 3.03
N ASP A 465 -16.71 7.45 2.53
CA ASP A 465 -17.79 6.84 3.29
C ASP A 465 -17.84 5.38 2.86
N GLU A 466 -17.47 4.45 3.74
CA GLU A 466 -17.40 3.03 3.42
C GLU A 466 -18.78 2.43 3.07
N ASN A 467 -19.87 3.16 3.34
CA ASN A 467 -21.23 2.73 3.05
C ASN A 467 -21.76 3.24 1.71
N ALA A 468 -20.99 4.06 0.98
CA ALA A 468 -21.37 4.61 -0.31
C ALA A 468 -20.30 4.33 -1.38
N ALA A 469 -20.72 4.28 -2.64
CA ALA A 469 -19.79 4.33 -3.76
C ALA A 469 -19.15 5.73 -3.88
N LEU A 470 -17.95 5.80 -4.48
CA LEU A 470 -17.33 7.07 -4.85
C LEU A 470 -18.21 7.88 -5.81
N GLY A 471 -18.01 9.19 -5.82
CA GLY A 471 -18.71 10.15 -6.68
C GLY A 471 -18.36 10.06 -8.16
N TRP A 472 -18.57 8.93 -8.83
CA TRP A 472 -18.25 8.74 -10.26
C TRP A 472 -18.96 9.73 -11.19
N ASN A 473 -20.11 10.27 -10.78
CA ASN A 473 -20.83 11.33 -11.50
C ASN A 473 -20.06 12.66 -11.52
N LEU A 474 -19.04 12.87 -10.67
CA LEU A 474 -18.18 14.05 -10.69
C LEU A 474 -17.48 14.24 -12.03
N LEU A 475 -17.18 13.16 -12.75
CA LEU A 475 -16.57 13.22 -14.09
C LEU A 475 -17.49 13.85 -15.16
N THR A 476 -18.75 14.15 -14.85
CA THR A 476 -19.62 14.95 -15.74
C THR A 476 -19.36 16.46 -15.62
N TYR A 477 -18.63 16.90 -14.60
CA TYR A 477 -18.29 18.30 -14.37
C TYR A 477 -16.90 18.63 -14.95
N PRO A 478 -16.76 19.70 -15.75
CA PRO A 478 -15.54 19.95 -16.52
C PRO A 478 -14.23 20.02 -15.72
N ASN A 479 -14.25 20.59 -14.51
CA ASN A 479 -13.03 20.71 -13.70
C ASN A 479 -12.55 19.35 -13.16
N HIS A 480 -13.48 18.48 -12.78
CA HIS A 480 -13.17 17.13 -12.30
C HIS A 480 -12.67 16.25 -13.44
N ASP A 481 -13.35 16.27 -14.59
CA ASP A 481 -12.91 15.56 -15.80
C ASP A 481 -11.51 16.01 -16.27
N ALA A 482 -11.27 17.33 -16.30
CA ALA A 482 -9.96 17.87 -16.67
C ALA A 482 -8.86 17.52 -15.66
N PHE A 483 -9.18 17.46 -14.36
CA PHE A 483 -8.25 17.01 -13.33
C PHE A 483 -7.96 15.51 -13.42
N HIS A 484 -8.99 14.70 -13.68
CA HIS A 484 -8.87 13.25 -13.90
C HIS A 484 -7.96 12.95 -15.10
N HIS A 485 -8.17 13.67 -16.22
CA HIS A 485 -7.30 13.58 -17.38
C HIS A 485 -5.86 14.04 -17.08
N PHE A 486 -5.69 15.09 -16.28
CA PHE A 486 -4.38 15.52 -15.80
C PHE A 486 -3.68 14.44 -14.97
N ALA A 487 -4.38 13.82 -14.01
CA ALA A 487 -3.84 12.77 -13.16
C ALA A 487 -3.35 11.59 -14.00
N GLN A 488 -4.13 11.13 -14.97
CA GLN A 488 -3.72 10.10 -15.93
C GLN A 488 -2.46 10.52 -16.71
N THR A 489 -2.47 11.73 -17.28
CA THR A 489 -1.35 12.20 -18.12
C THR A 489 -0.07 12.39 -17.31
N LEU A 490 -0.18 12.83 -16.06
CA LEU A 490 0.96 12.97 -15.15
C LEU A 490 1.58 11.61 -14.81
N GLN A 491 0.78 10.57 -14.60
CA GLN A 491 1.28 9.22 -14.36
C GLN A 491 2.03 8.68 -15.59
N GLU A 492 1.47 8.85 -16.78
CA GLU A 492 2.13 8.49 -18.05
C GLU A 492 3.45 9.26 -18.24
N PHE A 493 3.46 10.55 -17.96
CA PHE A 493 4.66 11.39 -17.96
C PHE A 493 5.72 10.82 -17.00
N CYS A 494 5.36 10.52 -15.75
CA CYS A 494 6.30 9.96 -14.77
C CYS A 494 6.87 8.60 -15.18
N LYS A 495 6.08 7.74 -15.84
CA LYS A 495 6.55 6.46 -16.38
C LYS A 495 7.53 6.64 -17.55
N ALA A 496 7.34 7.68 -18.36
CA ALA A 496 8.16 7.95 -19.54
C ALA A 496 9.53 8.58 -19.20
N HIS A 497 9.70 9.11 -18.00
CA HIS A 497 10.85 9.93 -17.61
C HIS A 497 11.67 9.29 -16.46
N PRO A 498 12.75 8.53 -16.76
CA PRO A 498 13.59 7.86 -15.78
C PRO A 498 14.13 8.73 -14.65
N ALA A 499 14.31 10.04 -14.87
CA ALA A 499 14.75 10.97 -13.83
C ALA A 499 13.81 11.00 -12.62
N LEU A 500 12.54 10.62 -12.80
CA LEU A 500 11.49 10.70 -11.77
C LEU A 500 11.35 9.43 -10.92
N TYR A 501 12.01 8.32 -11.27
CA TYR A 501 11.86 7.06 -10.53
C TYR A 501 13.13 6.22 -10.39
N LYS A 502 14.10 6.32 -11.30
CA LYS A 502 15.18 5.32 -11.41
C LYS A 502 16.17 5.38 -10.24
N ASN A 503 16.44 6.58 -9.75
CA ASN A 503 17.44 6.84 -8.72
C ASN A 503 16.89 7.69 -7.56
N ASP A 504 15.59 7.56 -7.23
CA ASP A 504 14.92 8.31 -6.15
C ASP A 504 15.76 8.38 -4.86
N TYR A 505 16.37 7.25 -4.49
CA TYR A 505 17.08 7.10 -3.20
C TYR A 505 18.58 7.39 -3.28
N HIS A 506 19.09 7.88 -4.42
CA HIS A 506 20.47 8.33 -4.55
C HIS A 506 20.55 9.85 -4.32
N PRO A 507 21.33 10.36 -3.34
CA PRO A 507 21.34 11.79 -2.98
C PRO A 507 21.66 12.79 -4.10
N LYS A 508 22.30 12.34 -5.19
CA LYS A 508 22.60 13.18 -6.37
C LYS A 508 21.45 13.28 -7.38
N SER A 509 20.42 12.45 -7.27
CA SER A 509 19.29 12.43 -8.21
C SER A 509 18.33 13.60 -8.01
N PHE A 510 18.49 14.34 -6.91
CA PHE A 510 17.71 15.53 -6.58
C PHE A 510 18.63 16.67 -6.16
N GLU A 511 18.36 17.88 -6.64
CA GLU A 511 19.04 19.09 -6.19
C GLU A 511 18.07 20.27 -6.15
N TRP A 512 18.01 20.99 -5.04
CA TRP A 512 17.33 22.29 -5.00
C TRP A 512 18.10 23.31 -5.85
N MET A 513 17.48 23.79 -6.92
CA MET A 513 18.08 24.76 -7.85
C MET A 513 17.87 26.20 -7.38
N ASP A 514 16.69 26.48 -6.80
CA ASP A 514 16.38 27.79 -6.23
C ASP A 514 15.46 27.69 -5.00
N LEU A 515 16.01 28.11 -3.86
CA LEU A 515 15.28 28.36 -2.62
C LEU A 515 15.23 29.85 -2.26
N THR A 516 15.89 30.72 -3.05
CA THR A 516 15.93 32.16 -2.76
C THR A 516 14.56 32.83 -2.97
N ASN A 517 13.70 32.24 -3.81
CA ASN A 517 12.32 32.67 -4.02
C ASN A 517 11.28 31.89 -3.21
N ALA A 518 11.71 31.06 -2.23
CA ALA A 518 10.79 30.32 -1.37
C ALA A 518 9.84 31.26 -0.58
N GLY A 519 10.31 32.45 -0.18
CA GLY A 519 9.48 33.50 0.42
C GLY A 519 8.44 34.13 -0.53
N LYS A 520 8.48 33.79 -1.82
CA LYS A 520 7.44 34.10 -2.82
C LYS A 520 6.64 32.85 -3.23
N CYS A 521 6.80 31.75 -2.50
CA CYS A 521 6.19 30.46 -2.79
C CYS A 521 6.60 29.87 -4.16
N VAL A 522 7.82 30.21 -4.61
CA VAL A 522 8.42 29.61 -5.82
C VAL A 522 9.56 28.69 -5.40
N PHE A 523 9.49 27.45 -5.86
CA PHE A 523 10.49 26.42 -5.58
C PHE A 523 10.95 25.82 -6.90
N ALA A 524 12.25 25.60 -7.05
CA ALA A 524 12.80 24.92 -8.21
C ALA A 524 13.82 23.87 -7.82
N TYR A 525 13.77 22.72 -8.47
CA TYR A 525 14.69 21.61 -8.26
C TYR A 525 14.95 20.82 -9.54
N CYS A 526 16.05 20.10 -9.56
CA CYS A 526 16.44 19.18 -10.63
C CYS A 526 16.20 17.74 -10.18
N ARG A 527 15.65 16.92 -11.09
CA ARG A 527 15.59 15.47 -11.01
C ARG A 527 16.53 14.90 -12.06
N ASP A 528 17.33 13.92 -11.69
CA ASP A 528 18.42 13.41 -12.53
C ASP A 528 18.43 11.88 -12.51
N SER A 529 18.41 11.27 -13.69
CA SER A 529 18.47 9.82 -13.82
C SER A 529 19.84 9.25 -13.50
N LEU A 530 20.89 10.08 -13.38
CA LEU A 530 22.30 9.71 -13.14
C LEU A 530 22.88 8.73 -14.17
N ASP A 531 24.19 8.44 -14.02
CA ASP A 531 25.12 7.57 -14.76
C ASP A 531 24.53 6.51 -15.74
N GLU A 532 23.85 6.96 -16.79
CA GLU A 532 23.23 6.17 -17.84
C GLU A 532 23.64 6.70 -19.23
N PRO A 533 23.74 5.86 -20.27
CA PRO A 533 24.05 6.32 -21.63
C PRO A 533 23.06 7.37 -22.16
N ASP A 534 21.83 7.36 -21.64
CA ASP A 534 20.76 8.30 -21.95
C ASP A 534 20.34 9.11 -20.70
N ARG A 535 21.32 9.65 -19.96
CA ARG A 535 21.08 10.47 -18.76
C ARG A 535 20.06 11.57 -19.03
N GLU A 536 19.04 11.63 -18.18
CA GLU A 536 17.96 12.59 -18.24
C GLU A 536 18.02 13.55 -17.05
N GLU A 537 17.96 14.85 -17.32
CA GLU A 537 17.78 15.89 -16.31
C GLU A 537 16.47 16.63 -16.55
N LEU A 538 15.63 16.71 -15.52
CA LEU A 538 14.38 17.46 -15.50
C LEU A 538 14.43 18.57 -14.47
N TYR A 539 14.14 19.79 -14.91
CA TYR A 539 14.10 20.97 -14.05
C TYR A 539 12.64 21.32 -13.76
N VAL A 540 12.23 21.14 -12.51
CA VAL A 540 10.87 21.37 -12.04
C VAL A 540 10.80 22.72 -11.38
N VAL A 541 9.78 23.52 -11.72
CA VAL A 541 9.50 24.80 -11.09
C VAL A 541 8.04 24.84 -10.65
N LEU A 542 7.82 25.24 -9.41
CA LEU A 542 6.51 25.24 -8.74
C LEU A 542 6.20 26.64 -8.26
N ASN A 543 5.10 27.25 -8.72
CA ASN A 543 4.61 28.54 -8.23
C ASN A 543 3.32 28.32 -7.41
N PHE A 544 3.46 28.19 -6.09
CA PHE A 544 2.33 28.04 -5.16
C PHE A 544 1.66 29.37 -4.79
N SER A 545 2.06 30.49 -5.42
CA SER A 545 1.47 31.79 -5.17
C SER A 545 0.28 32.08 -6.10
N ALA A 546 -0.63 32.93 -5.63
CA ALA A 546 -1.76 33.43 -6.41
C ALA A 546 -1.36 34.47 -7.48
N ARG A 547 -0.06 34.70 -7.69
CA ARG A 547 0.45 35.72 -8.61
C ARG A 547 1.37 35.07 -9.65
N PRO A 548 1.27 35.48 -10.92
CA PRO A 548 2.25 35.07 -11.90
C PRO A 548 3.61 35.69 -11.58
N VAL A 549 4.69 34.99 -11.92
CA VAL A 549 6.06 35.47 -11.80
C VAL A 549 6.66 35.52 -13.21
N MET A 550 6.80 36.73 -13.73
CA MET A 550 7.35 36.98 -15.07
C MET A 550 8.87 37.05 -15.02
N GLU A 551 9.52 36.65 -16.12
CA GLU A 551 10.98 36.64 -16.27
C GLU A 551 11.70 35.99 -15.07
N TYR A 552 11.14 34.88 -14.56
CA TYR A 552 11.75 34.09 -13.51
C TYR A 552 13.04 33.44 -14.02
N PHE A 553 14.13 33.64 -13.29
CA PHE A 553 15.41 33.01 -13.60
C PHE A 553 15.47 31.62 -12.95
N LEU A 554 15.31 30.58 -13.77
CA LEU A 554 15.49 29.17 -13.38
C LEU A 554 16.96 28.77 -13.56
N PRO A 555 17.70 28.47 -12.49
CA PRO A 555 19.06 28.00 -12.60
C PRO A 555 19.12 26.61 -13.24
N VAL A 556 20.08 26.39 -14.13
CA VAL A 556 20.34 25.11 -14.80
C VAL A 556 21.83 24.80 -14.81
N ARG A 557 22.20 23.51 -14.93
CA ARG A 557 23.59 23.07 -14.81
C ARG A 557 24.40 23.31 -16.09
N GLU A 558 23.78 23.11 -17.25
CA GLU A 558 24.48 23.08 -18.54
C GLU A 558 23.94 24.10 -19.54
N THR A 559 24.82 24.61 -20.41
CA THR A 559 24.44 25.53 -21.49
C THR A 559 23.62 24.81 -22.55
N GLY A 560 22.62 25.46 -23.11
CA GLY A 560 21.84 24.90 -24.21
C GLY A 560 20.47 25.56 -24.37
N THR A 561 19.59 24.86 -25.07
CA THR A 561 18.19 25.24 -25.23
C THR A 561 17.32 24.30 -24.42
N TYR A 562 16.47 24.85 -23.55
CA TYR A 562 15.55 24.10 -22.70
C TYR A 562 14.13 24.27 -23.20
N ALA A 563 13.37 23.18 -23.22
CA ALA A 563 11.96 23.18 -23.60
C ALA A 563 11.09 22.90 -22.38
N GLU A 564 9.97 23.61 -22.28
CA GLU A 564 8.86 23.20 -21.42
C GLU A 564 8.25 21.91 -21.99
N ILE A 565 8.40 20.80 -21.28
CA ILE A 565 7.91 19.48 -21.70
C ILE A 565 6.62 19.07 -20.98
N PHE A 566 6.32 19.68 -19.84
CA PHE A 566 5.08 19.48 -19.10
C PHE A 566 4.66 20.77 -18.38
N SER A 567 3.35 21.03 -18.34
CA SER A 567 2.77 22.20 -17.66
C SER A 567 1.39 21.87 -17.09
N THR A 568 1.20 22.17 -15.80
CA THR A 568 -0.12 22.07 -15.16
C THR A 568 -1.10 23.16 -15.65
N ASP A 569 -0.61 24.14 -16.41
CA ASP A 569 -1.42 25.20 -17.03
C ASP A 569 -1.92 24.84 -18.44
N THR A 570 -1.70 23.60 -18.89
CA THR A 570 -2.20 23.11 -20.18
C THR A 570 -3.74 23.17 -20.24
N PRO A 571 -4.35 23.66 -21.35
CA PRO A 571 -5.81 23.84 -21.42
C PRO A 571 -6.63 22.54 -21.25
N ALA A 572 -6.11 21.41 -21.71
CA ALA A 572 -6.75 20.10 -21.54
C ALA A 572 -6.89 19.69 -20.07
N PHE A 573 -6.07 20.27 -19.18
CA PHE A 573 -6.13 20.05 -17.73
C PHE A 573 -6.96 21.11 -17.00
N GLY A 574 -7.63 22.01 -17.73
CA GLY A 574 -8.32 23.17 -17.16
C GLY A 574 -7.37 24.31 -16.75
N GLY A 575 -6.21 24.41 -17.41
CA GLY A 575 -5.25 25.52 -17.25
C GLY A 575 -5.49 26.70 -18.19
N GLY A 576 -4.81 27.82 -17.95
CA GLY A 576 -4.91 29.07 -18.70
C GLY A 576 -4.23 29.06 -20.07
N GLY A 577 -3.44 28.05 -20.39
CA GLY A 577 -2.80 27.86 -21.68
C GLY A 577 -1.54 28.69 -21.91
N HIS A 578 -0.93 29.21 -20.85
CA HIS A 578 0.39 29.83 -20.97
C HIS A 578 1.43 28.77 -21.37
N ARG A 579 2.33 29.13 -22.27
CA ARG A 579 3.40 28.25 -22.72
C ARG A 579 4.68 29.03 -22.95
N ASN A 580 5.77 28.56 -22.36
CA ASN A 580 7.08 29.15 -22.58
C ASN A 580 7.65 28.69 -23.93
N PRO A 581 8.22 29.59 -24.75
CA PRO A 581 9.02 29.17 -25.90
C PRO A 581 10.26 28.41 -25.42
N ALA A 582 10.95 27.73 -26.32
CA ALA A 582 12.23 27.12 -25.97
C ALA A 582 13.22 28.22 -25.55
N CYS A 583 13.79 28.09 -24.34
CA CYS A 583 14.61 29.11 -23.73
C CYS A 583 16.10 28.78 -23.87
N GLU A 584 16.89 29.72 -24.38
CA GLU A 584 18.35 29.60 -24.37
C GLU A 584 18.91 30.00 -23.02
N THR A 585 19.94 29.28 -22.58
CA THR A 585 20.63 29.61 -21.33
C THR A 585 21.30 30.98 -21.40
N ARG A 586 21.18 31.74 -20.32
CA ARG A 586 21.83 33.03 -20.10
C ARG A 586 22.56 33.03 -18.76
N ARG A 587 23.57 33.89 -18.64
CA ARG A 587 24.28 34.10 -17.38
C ARG A 587 23.64 35.24 -16.60
N GLN A 588 23.41 35.01 -15.31
CA GLN A 588 23.08 36.05 -14.33
C GLN A 588 24.16 36.05 -13.25
N GLY A 589 25.12 36.97 -13.36
CA GLY A 589 26.34 36.92 -12.55
C GLY A 589 27.14 35.64 -12.83
N SER A 590 27.43 34.87 -11.77
CA SER A 590 28.11 33.57 -11.88
C SER A 590 27.18 32.40 -12.22
N ARG A 591 25.85 32.57 -12.08
CA ARG A 591 24.85 31.50 -12.28
C ARG A 591 24.48 31.37 -13.76
N LEU A 592 24.26 30.14 -14.19
CA LEU A 592 23.68 29.79 -15.48
C LEU A 592 22.20 29.43 -15.29
N GLY A 593 21.34 29.87 -16.19
CA GLY A 593 19.90 29.63 -16.07
C GLY A 593 19.13 30.00 -17.34
N ILE A 594 17.83 29.75 -17.32
CA ILE A 594 16.88 30.21 -18.34
C ILE A 594 15.90 31.19 -17.72
N TYR A 595 15.34 32.08 -18.54
CA TYR A 595 14.25 32.97 -18.13
C TYR A 595 12.93 32.38 -18.61
N THR A 596 11.96 32.27 -17.71
CA THR A 596 10.65 31.67 -17.96
C THR A 596 9.58 32.46 -17.23
N ASP A 597 8.36 32.43 -17.74
CA ASP A 597 7.20 32.98 -17.07
C ASP A 597 6.46 31.85 -16.34
N LEU A 598 6.04 32.12 -15.10
CA LEU A 598 5.34 31.16 -14.24
C LEU A 598 3.92 31.66 -13.99
N PRO A 599 2.87 31.01 -14.54
CA PRO A 599 1.49 31.29 -14.17
C PRO A 599 1.24 31.11 -12.67
N ALA A 600 0.21 31.76 -12.14
CA ALA A 600 -0.22 31.54 -10.75
C ALA A 600 -0.67 30.08 -10.55
N PHE A 601 -0.37 29.49 -9.39
CA PHE A 601 -0.72 28.10 -9.06
C PHE A 601 -0.38 27.09 -10.16
N SER A 602 0.81 27.22 -10.74
CA SER A 602 1.26 26.35 -11.83
C SER A 602 2.60 25.71 -11.53
N GLY A 603 2.81 24.53 -12.10
CA GLY A 603 4.10 23.86 -12.08
C GLY A 603 4.49 23.45 -13.49
N LEU A 604 5.77 23.62 -13.80
CA LEU A 604 6.34 23.44 -15.12
C LEU A 604 7.56 22.52 -15.02
N VAL A 605 7.77 21.70 -16.04
CA VAL A 605 8.93 20.83 -16.17
C VAL A 605 9.69 21.17 -17.44
N PHE A 606 10.99 21.43 -17.31
CA PHE A 606 11.89 21.76 -18.39
C PHE A 606 12.94 20.68 -18.61
N GLN A 607 13.30 20.46 -19.87
CA GLN A 607 14.37 19.54 -20.26
C GLN A 607 15.27 20.19 -21.32
N ARG A 608 16.57 19.93 -21.25
CA ARG A 608 17.52 20.36 -22.29
C ARG A 608 17.24 19.59 -23.58
N LYS A 609 17.08 20.30 -24.71
CA LYS A 609 16.96 19.67 -26.03
C LYS A 609 18.28 19.00 -26.42
N ALA A 610 18.20 17.79 -26.97
CA ALA A 610 19.34 17.17 -27.63
C ALA A 610 19.80 18.05 -28.80
N GLU A 611 21.11 18.28 -28.92
CA GLU A 611 21.68 19.03 -30.03
C GLU A 611 21.47 18.22 -31.33
N CYS A 612 20.76 18.78 -32.30
CA CYS A 612 20.76 18.25 -33.65
C CYS A 612 22.18 18.41 -34.20
N VAL A 613 22.96 17.34 -34.20
CA VAL A 613 24.20 17.28 -34.97
C VAL A 613 23.80 17.32 -36.44
N SER A 614 23.76 18.52 -37.02
CA SER A 614 23.71 18.67 -38.47
C SER A 614 24.92 17.93 -39.07
N PRO A 615 24.74 17.01 -40.03
CA PRO A 615 25.87 16.34 -40.66
C PRO A 615 26.74 17.43 -41.30
N GLU A 616 28.01 17.49 -40.90
CA GLU A 616 28.98 18.41 -41.47
C GLU A 616 28.97 18.27 -42.99
N LYS A 617 28.80 19.40 -43.69
CA LYS A 617 29.00 19.46 -45.14
C LYS A 617 30.44 19.07 -45.42
N GLY A 618 30.65 17.81 -45.83
CA GLY A 618 31.94 17.30 -46.26
C GLY A 618 32.55 18.23 -47.31
N THR A 619 33.73 18.75 -46.98
CA THR A 619 34.61 19.44 -47.90
C THR A 619 35.05 18.45 -48.98
N ALA A 620 34.64 18.69 -50.23
CA ALA A 620 35.08 17.94 -51.38
C ALA A 620 36.59 18.09 -51.55
N GLN A 621 37.36 17.06 -51.20
CA GLN A 621 38.74 16.93 -51.65
C GLN A 621 38.74 16.42 -53.10
N HIS A 622 39.14 17.29 -54.01
CA HIS A 622 39.59 16.91 -55.35
C HIS A 622 40.83 16.02 -55.23
N SER A 623 40.72 14.74 -55.60
CA SER A 623 41.89 13.94 -55.93
C SER A 623 42.20 14.11 -57.41
N SER A 624 43.37 14.68 -57.70
CA SER A 624 44.01 14.64 -59.00
C SER A 624 45.24 13.76 -58.87
N TYR A 625 45.17 12.54 -59.42
CA TYR A 625 46.37 11.80 -59.78
C TYR A 625 46.19 11.18 -61.16
N THR A 626 47.06 11.63 -62.05
CA THR A 626 47.30 11.10 -63.39
C THR A 626 48.57 10.25 -63.34
N LEU A 627 48.46 9.04 -63.91
CA LEU A 627 49.47 8.02 -64.24
C LEU A 627 50.28 7.37 -63.11
#